data_AF-A0A9P8V1V4-F1
#
_entry.id   AF-A0A9P8V1V4-F1
#
_cell.length_a   1.000
_cell.length_b   1.000
_cell.length_c   1.000
_cell.angle_alpha   90.00
_cell.angle_beta   90.00
_cell.angle_gamma   90.00
#
_symmetry.space_group_name_H-M   'P 1'
#
loop_
_entity.id
_entity.type
_entity.pdbx_description
1 polymer ?
#
loop_
_entity_poly.entity_id
_entity_poly.type
_entity_poly.pdbx_seq_one_letter_code
_entity_poly.pdbx_strand_id
1 'polypeptide(L)'
;MPRFQFVNGFSPENSASSDPEKRTLTHSHAIRQVHAKKRRQRMQTYHGEASQIHAGKQDTTAVEARLVPLSRMPSNSRDPFSTLPRPMSSQEYFLFDHYIRSVVPNMVSQCSTFNSIGNLEMLIIRDWVSLAIMDADFLNAILLGACRHILLLQPDDPSFKGMALGYRQSCLHGLRQNIGGRSSAVNLLTFAKSLALAFDEVNPGMLRIEKAGCRQLRTTRITQESVYISPGERCVYSLHYNTSFSLKFPTQPSIITITMSLSTSIPVGSWVLVTGATGFVASHVTKQFLERGYKVRGTVRDLNSASWLIDNHFQSFKDNGSLELIAVPDLGAEDAFVDAVKGVSAIAHIATISSLDPNPHNVVPQTVAGTVSILKAALMEPSVKEIVYTTTLLTATFPGPGNDTKVERHTWNDGAVEAAWAPPPYDASRSMLTYTASKIAAEKALWSFVEENHPHFTVNAVSPGCVIGEPLHRKHFDSPVYWVRPLFQGDKATLEVFHTSVFVDVKDIALLHVAAILDPEVKNARLQAWGHLAHWNDLLAILRKLRPQREFIADYTDYEHLTMSTDFSQPFALLKKWGGQDGWRSLEAGLAEGIDSPYFNDE
;
A
#
# COMPACT_ATOMS: atom_id res chain seq x y z
N MET A 1 -15.36 -80.89 43.50
CA MET A 1 -14.22 -80.71 44.43
C MET A 1 -13.03 -81.49 43.87
N PRO A 2 -11.75 -81.12 44.09
CA PRO A 2 -11.13 -79.84 44.48
C PRO A 2 -9.92 -79.43 43.56
N ARG A 3 -9.38 -78.23 43.83
CA ARG A 3 -7.97 -77.74 43.80
C ARG A 3 -6.97 -78.29 42.78
N PHE A 4 -6.18 -77.39 42.16
CA PHE A 4 -4.79 -77.17 42.57
C PHE A 4 -4.32 -75.72 42.33
N GLN A 5 -3.48 -75.28 43.25
CA GLN A 5 -2.86 -73.97 43.41
C GLN A 5 -1.35 -74.24 43.56
N PHE A 6 -0.50 -73.35 43.04
CA PHE A 6 0.88 -73.22 43.52
C PHE A 6 1.29 -71.75 43.55
N VAL A 7 2.01 -71.39 44.62
CA VAL A 7 2.58 -70.07 44.91
C VAL A 7 4.00 -70.25 45.44
N ASN A 8 4.93 -69.40 44.97
CA ASN A 8 5.98 -68.60 45.66
C ASN A 8 7.24 -68.50 44.77
N GLY A 9 7.98 -67.38 44.69
CA GLY A 9 7.88 -66.07 45.35
C GLY A 9 9.09 -65.15 45.04
N PHE A 10 8.95 -63.86 45.42
CA PHE A 10 9.94 -62.74 45.53
C PHE A 10 10.50 -62.10 44.23
N SER A 11 10.68 -60.78 44.05
CA SER A 11 10.58 -59.53 44.87
C SER A 11 10.47 -58.29 43.92
N PRO A 12 10.34 -57.02 44.40
CA PRO A 12 9.67 -55.91 43.69
C PRO A 12 10.58 -54.94 42.90
N GLU A 13 10.04 -54.29 41.85
CA GLU A 13 10.14 -52.84 41.55
C GLU A 13 9.41 -52.44 40.23
N ASN A 14 8.61 -51.36 40.32
CA ASN A 14 8.27 -50.32 39.33
C ASN A 14 7.34 -50.52 38.10
N SER A 15 6.25 -49.73 38.17
CA SER A 15 5.57 -48.92 37.12
C SER A 15 4.26 -49.41 36.45
N ALA A 16 3.15 -48.81 36.92
CA ALA A 16 1.97 -48.19 36.25
C ALA A 16 1.53 -48.65 34.85
N SER A 17 0.27 -48.63 34.42
CA SER A 17 -1.08 -48.40 34.97
C SER A 17 -2.06 -48.73 33.82
N SER A 18 -3.21 -49.33 34.11
CA SER A 18 -4.28 -49.60 33.12
C SER A 18 -4.97 -48.30 32.69
N ASP A 19 -4.85 -47.94 31.41
CA ASP A 19 -5.33 -46.66 30.87
C ASP A 19 -6.74 -46.76 30.23
N PRO A 20 -7.75 -46.01 30.73
CA PRO A 20 -9.09 -45.91 30.14
C PRO A 20 -9.13 -45.31 28.72
N GLU A 21 -8.07 -44.64 28.28
CA GLU A 21 -8.05 -43.94 26.99
C GLU A 21 -8.14 -44.86 25.77
N LYS A 22 -7.63 -46.10 25.87
CA LYS A 22 -7.65 -47.05 24.74
C LYS A 22 -9.06 -47.53 24.37
N ARG A 23 -10.03 -47.54 25.29
CA ARG A 23 -11.44 -47.88 24.97
C ARG A 23 -12.18 -46.71 24.32
N THR A 24 -11.86 -45.49 24.72
CA THR A 24 -12.48 -44.26 24.18
C THR A 24 -12.03 -43.97 22.75
N LEU A 25 -10.77 -44.29 22.43
CA LEU A 25 -10.20 -44.12 21.08
C LEU A 25 -10.86 -45.02 20.03
N THR A 26 -11.13 -46.29 20.33
CA THR A 26 -11.77 -47.22 19.39
C THR A 26 -13.22 -46.83 19.08
N HIS A 27 -13.94 -46.33 20.08
CA HIS A 27 -15.32 -45.85 19.91
C HIS A 27 -15.38 -44.54 19.12
N SER A 28 -14.39 -43.65 19.32
CA SER A 28 -14.27 -42.40 18.57
C SER A 28 -13.91 -42.64 17.09
N HIS A 29 -13.10 -43.66 16.78
CA HIS A 29 -12.71 -43.99 15.42
C HIS A 29 -13.86 -44.61 14.60
N ALA A 30 -14.69 -45.45 15.22
CA ALA A 30 -15.88 -46.03 14.59
C ALA A 30 -16.94 -44.96 14.24
N ILE A 31 -17.17 -43.99 15.14
CA ILE A 31 -18.10 -42.87 14.91
C ILE A 31 -17.60 -41.97 13.77
N ARG A 32 -16.29 -41.70 13.70
CA ARG A 32 -15.69 -40.91 12.62
C ARG A 32 -15.83 -41.58 11.25
N GLN A 33 -15.69 -42.90 11.15
CA GLN A 33 -15.88 -43.63 9.89
C GLN A 33 -17.34 -43.62 9.43
N VAL A 34 -18.30 -43.75 10.35
CA VAL A 34 -19.73 -43.64 10.03
C VAL A 34 -20.08 -42.23 9.55
N HIS A 35 -19.53 -41.19 10.18
CA HIS A 35 -19.74 -39.80 9.77
C HIS A 35 -19.10 -39.49 8.40
N ALA A 36 -17.91 -40.03 8.13
CA ALA A 36 -17.24 -39.90 6.83
C ALA A 36 -18.01 -40.59 5.70
N LYS A 37 -18.59 -41.78 5.96
CA LYS A 37 -19.44 -42.50 4.99
C LYS A 37 -20.74 -41.73 4.69
N LYS A 38 -21.41 -41.17 5.71
CA LYS A 38 -22.58 -40.28 5.56
C LYS A 38 -22.25 -38.98 4.82
N ARG A 39 -21.01 -38.48 4.92
CA ARG A 39 -20.56 -37.28 4.19
C ARG A 39 -20.27 -37.58 2.72
N ARG A 40 -19.67 -38.73 2.41
CA ARG A 40 -19.48 -39.20 1.03
C ARG A 40 -20.80 -39.45 0.31
N GLN A 41 -21.78 -40.06 0.97
CA GLN A 41 -23.11 -40.25 0.39
C GLN A 41 -23.79 -38.91 0.07
N ARG A 42 -23.73 -37.91 0.97
CA ARG A 42 -24.29 -36.57 0.71
C ARG A 42 -23.59 -35.82 -0.42
N MET A 43 -22.27 -35.94 -0.54
CA MET A 43 -21.51 -35.38 -1.68
C MET A 43 -21.89 -36.04 -3.01
N GLN A 44 -22.13 -37.35 -3.02
CA GLN A 44 -22.57 -38.07 -4.21
C GLN A 44 -24.00 -37.69 -4.61
N THR A 45 -24.91 -37.49 -3.66
CA THR A 45 -26.26 -36.96 -3.93
C THR A 45 -26.19 -35.55 -4.50
N TYR A 46 -25.35 -34.68 -3.94
CA TYR A 46 -25.17 -33.31 -4.41
C TYR A 46 -24.55 -33.23 -5.82
N HIS A 47 -23.56 -34.09 -6.13
CA HIS A 47 -23.01 -34.17 -7.49
C HIS A 47 -23.98 -34.81 -8.50
N GLY A 48 -24.84 -35.73 -8.06
CA GLY A 48 -25.93 -36.26 -8.88
C GLY A 48 -26.99 -35.20 -9.23
N GLU A 49 -27.38 -34.38 -8.24
CA GLU A 49 -28.33 -33.27 -8.43
C GLU A 49 -27.72 -32.13 -9.28
N ALA A 50 -26.45 -31.79 -9.07
CA ALA A 50 -25.74 -30.79 -9.88
C ALA A 50 -25.55 -31.22 -11.34
N SER A 51 -25.39 -32.53 -11.60
CA SER A 51 -25.25 -33.07 -12.96
C SER A 51 -26.57 -33.08 -13.74
N GLN A 52 -27.74 -33.09 -13.07
CA GLN A 52 -29.03 -32.95 -13.73
C GLN A 52 -29.40 -31.49 -14.05
N ILE A 53 -28.83 -30.52 -13.32
CA ILE A 53 -29.06 -29.08 -13.55
C ILE A 53 -28.27 -28.56 -14.78
N HIS A 54 -27.14 -29.19 -15.13
CA HIS A 54 -26.29 -28.77 -16.25
C HIS A 54 -26.63 -29.36 -17.63
N ALA A 55 -27.71 -30.14 -17.77
CA ALA A 55 -28.14 -30.70 -19.05
C ALA A 55 -29.25 -29.89 -19.78
N GLY A 56 -29.61 -28.71 -19.27
CA GLY A 56 -30.55 -27.78 -19.92
C GLY A 56 -29.84 -26.71 -20.75
N LYS A 57 -30.11 -26.70 -22.05
CA LYS A 57 -29.50 -25.85 -23.10
C LYS A 57 -29.38 -24.35 -22.77
N GLN A 58 -28.27 -23.78 -23.26
CA GLN A 58 -28.08 -22.35 -23.52
C GLN A 58 -29.17 -21.83 -24.47
N ASP A 59 -29.88 -20.78 -24.07
CA ASP A 59 -30.48 -19.81 -24.97
C ASP A 59 -30.35 -18.41 -24.33
N THR A 60 -29.72 -17.51 -25.06
CA THR A 60 -29.52 -16.11 -24.71
C THR A 60 -30.80 -15.31 -24.97
N THR A 61 -31.58 -15.04 -23.92
CA THR A 61 -32.65 -14.03 -23.93
C THR A 61 -32.74 -13.34 -22.57
N ALA A 62 -32.93 -12.02 -22.58
CA ALA A 62 -33.03 -11.14 -21.42
C ALA A 62 -33.90 -11.75 -20.28
N VAL A 63 -33.31 -11.88 -19.09
CA VAL A 63 -34.04 -12.35 -17.91
C VAL A 63 -34.86 -11.18 -17.36
N GLU A 64 -36.14 -11.13 -17.74
CA GLU A 64 -37.15 -10.45 -16.94
C GLU A 64 -37.17 -11.06 -15.53
N ALA A 65 -37.04 -10.22 -14.51
CA ALA A 65 -37.09 -10.62 -13.11
C ALA A 65 -38.46 -11.24 -12.78
N ARG A 66 -38.58 -12.56 -12.88
CA ARG A 66 -39.73 -13.30 -12.37
C ARG A 66 -39.70 -13.31 -10.84
N LEU A 67 -40.61 -12.55 -10.24
CA LEU A 67 -40.93 -12.51 -8.83
C LEU A 67 -41.16 -13.93 -8.27
N VAL A 68 -40.36 -14.34 -7.29
CA VAL A 68 -40.65 -15.51 -6.46
C VAL A 68 -41.78 -15.12 -5.49
N PRO A 69 -42.84 -15.94 -5.33
CA PRO A 69 -43.93 -15.64 -4.40
C PRO A 69 -43.42 -15.51 -2.96
N LEU A 70 -43.88 -14.47 -2.25
CA LEU A 70 -43.62 -14.23 -0.83
C LEU A 70 -44.23 -15.36 0.03
N SER A 71 -43.55 -16.49 0.17
CA SER A 71 -43.91 -17.52 1.13
C SER A 71 -43.45 -17.08 2.53
N ARG A 72 -44.38 -16.68 3.40
CA ARG A 72 -44.11 -16.45 4.83
C ARG A 72 -43.46 -17.70 5.43
N MET A 73 -42.23 -17.57 5.90
CA MET A 73 -41.51 -18.63 6.61
C MET A 73 -42.27 -19.05 7.89
N PRO A 74 -42.24 -20.32 8.30
CA PRO A 74 -42.92 -20.79 9.51
C PRO A 74 -42.43 -20.05 10.76
N SER A 75 -43.37 -19.76 11.67
CA SER A 75 -43.17 -18.99 12.91
C SER A 75 -42.14 -19.58 13.90
N ASN A 76 -41.61 -20.78 13.63
CA ASN A 76 -40.70 -21.52 14.50
C ASN A 76 -39.22 -21.49 14.03
N SER A 77 -38.88 -20.62 13.08
CA SER A 77 -37.49 -20.44 12.63
C SER A 77 -36.67 -19.78 13.74
N ARG A 78 -35.94 -20.56 14.54
CA ARG A 78 -34.95 -20.06 15.52
C ARG A 78 -33.55 -20.22 14.95
N ASP A 79 -32.66 -19.27 15.24
CA ASP A 79 -31.21 -19.37 15.03
C ASP A 79 -30.72 -20.72 15.58
N PRO A 80 -30.27 -21.65 14.72
CA PRO A 80 -29.84 -22.97 15.16
C PRO A 80 -28.55 -22.92 16.01
N PHE A 81 -27.83 -21.80 15.97
CA PHE A 81 -26.48 -21.68 16.51
C PHE A 81 -26.35 -20.63 17.63
N SER A 82 -27.40 -19.88 17.95
CA SER A 82 -27.40 -18.79 18.95
C SER A 82 -26.24 -17.79 18.75
N THR A 83 -25.94 -17.46 17.50
CA THR A 83 -24.80 -16.64 17.08
C THR A 83 -25.15 -15.17 16.89
N LEU A 84 -26.43 -14.82 16.83
CA LEU A 84 -26.90 -13.46 16.57
C LEU A 84 -26.71 -12.51 17.77
N PRO A 85 -26.51 -11.20 17.52
CA PRO A 85 -26.23 -10.24 18.58
C PRO A 85 -27.46 -9.97 19.45
N ARG A 86 -28.66 -10.31 18.96
CA ARG A 86 -29.92 -10.35 19.71
C ARG A 86 -30.89 -11.38 19.11
N PRO A 87 -31.87 -11.89 19.89
CA PRO A 87 -32.95 -12.69 19.34
C PRO A 87 -33.71 -11.89 18.27
N MET A 88 -33.84 -12.47 17.08
CA MET A 88 -34.64 -11.89 15.98
C MET A 88 -36.10 -12.34 16.08
N SER A 89 -37.02 -11.44 15.74
CA SER A 89 -38.43 -11.79 15.56
C SER A 89 -38.64 -12.61 14.27
N SER A 90 -39.78 -13.31 14.13
CA SER A 90 -40.10 -14.04 12.89
C SER A 90 -40.11 -13.14 11.64
N GLN A 91 -40.43 -11.85 11.81
CA GLN A 91 -40.39 -10.86 10.73
C GLN A 91 -38.95 -10.47 10.37
N GLU A 92 -38.05 -10.36 11.34
CA GLU A 92 -36.64 -10.06 11.13
C GLU A 92 -35.90 -11.21 10.45
N TYR A 93 -36.22 -12.46 10.80
CA TYR A 93 -35.69 -13.61 10.06
C TYR A 93 -36.11 -13.61 8.59
N PHE A 94 -37.37 -13.27 8.32
CA PHE A 94 -37.86 -13.14 6.96
C PHE A 94 -37.11 -12.02 6.21
N LEU A 95 -36.93 -10.86 6.83
CA LEU A 95 -36.18 -9.73 6.24
C LEU A 95 -34.71 -10.08 5.98
N PHE A 96 -34.07 -10.78 6.91
CA PHE A 96 -32.68 -11.19 6.78
C PHE A 96 -32.49 -12.24 5.68
N ASP A 97 -33.36 -13.24 5.60
CA ASP A 97 -33.36 -14.24 4.50
C ASP A 97 -33.64 -13.57 3.15
N HIS A 98 -34.59 -12.62 3.11
CA HIS A 98 -34.89 -11.83 1.92
C HIS A 98 -33.70 -10.96 1.48
N TYR A 99 -32.96 -10.38 2.42
CA TYR A 99 -31.74 -9.62 2.12
C TYR A 99 -30.72 -10.49 1.38
N ILE A 100 -30.43 -11.67 1.91
CA ILE A 100 -29.41 -12.57 1.37
C ILE A 100 -29.85 -13.14 0.02
N ARG A 101 -31.11 -13.60 -0.11
CA ARG A 101 -31.58 -14.33 -1.30
C ARG A 101 -32.06 -13.44 -2.44
N SER A 102 -32.52 -12.23 -2.13
CA SER A 102 -33.19 -11.37 -3.11
C SER A 102 -32.44 -10.06 -3.29
N VAL A 103 -32.07 -9.39 -2.20
CA VAL A 103 -31.50 -8.04 -2.28
C VAL A 103 -30.06 -8.07 -2.77
N VAL A 104 -29.21 -8.94 -2.21
CA VAL A 104 -27.80 -9.04 -2.60
C VAL A 104 -27.63 -9.43 -4.09
N PRO A 105 -28.31 -10.46 -4.63
CA PRO A 105 -28.23 -10.77 -6.07
C PRO A 105 -28.79 -9.66 -6.98
N ASN A 106 -29.84 -8.96 -6.53
CA ASN A 106 -30.41 -7.84 -7.27
C ASN A 106 -29.44 -6.63 -7.33
N MET A 107 -28.78 -6.29 -6.23
CA MET A 107 -27.77 -5.22 -6.20
C MET A 107 -26.59 -5.49 -7.15
N VAL A 108 -26.13 -6.74 -7.20
CA VAL A 108 -25.01 -7.16 -8.06
C VAL A 108 -25.40 -7.07 -9.55
N SER A 109 -26.63 -7.42 -9.90
CA SER A 109 -27.09 -7.43 -11.30
C SER A 109 -27.48 -6.05 -11.86
N GLN A 110 -27.84 -5.08 -11.01
CA GLN A 110 -28.30 -3.76 -11.46
C GLN A 110 -27.22 -2.67 -11.51
N CYS A 111 -26.01 -2.93 -11.02
CA CYS A 111 -24.94 -1.93 -10.96
C CYS A 111 -23.80 -2.25 -11.92
N SER A 112 -23.68 -1.47 -13.00
CA SER A 112 -22.64 -1.64 -14.03
C SER A 112 -21.21 -1.46 -13.50
N THR A 113 -21.02 -0.72 -12.41
CA THR A 113 -19.73 -0.54 -11.71
C THR A 113 -19.24 -1.82 -11.05
N PHE A 114 -20.12 -2.77 -10.73
CA PHE A 114 -19.79 -4.00 -10.01
C PHE A 114 -19.60 -5.23 -10.90
N ASN A 115 -19.91 -5.13 -12.20
CA ASN A 115 -19.61 -6.17 -13.18
C ASN A 115 -18.11 -6.41 -13.39
N SER A 116 -17.24 -5.48 -13.00
CA SER A 116 -15.77 -5.61 -13.09
C SER A 116 -15.12 -6.29 -11.87
N ILE A 117 -15.87 -6.51 -10.79
CA ILE A 117 -15.37 -7.13 -9.54
C ILE A 117 -15.96 -8.54 -9.45
N GLY A 118 -15.29 -9.51 -10.07
CA GLY A 118 -15.67 -10.92 -9.96
C GLY A 118 -15.81 -11.35 -8.49
N ASN A 119 -16.87 -12.09 -8.16
CA ASN A 119 -17.22 -12.61 -6.83
C ASN A 119 -17.67 -11.59 -5.75
N LEU A 120 -18.16 -10.40 -6.12
CA LEU A 120 -18.70 -9.43 -5.16
C LEU A 120 -19.86 -9.96 -4.31
N GLU A 121 -20.74 -10.78 -4.88
CA GLU A 121 -21.83 -11.44 -4.15
C GLU A 121 -21.30 -12.27 -2.97
N MET A 122 -20.24 -13.04 -3.19
CA MET A 122 -19.58 -13.81 -2.13
C MET A 122 -18.89 -12.92 -1.11
N LEU A 123 -18.35 -11.76 -1.49
CA LEU A 123 -17.74 -10.81 -0.56
C LEU A 123 -18.79 -10.13 0.34
N ILE A 124 -19.93 -9.72 -0.20
CA ILE A 124 -21.03 -9.14 0.58
C ILE A 124 -21.60 -10.20 1.53
N ILE A 125 -21.86 -11.42 1.03
CA ILE A 125 -22.36 -12.51 1.87
C ILE A 125 -21.33 -12.90 2.94
N ARG A 126 -20.03 -12.93 2.63
CA ARG A 126 -19.00 -13.29 3.61
C ARG A 126 -18.80 -12.19 4.65
N ASP A 127 -18.66 -10.95 4.23
CA ASP A 127 -18.15 -9.88 5.10
C ASP A 127 -19.28 -9.12 5.78
N TRP A 128 -20.37 -8.78 5.08
CA TRP A 128 -21.45 -7.98 5.65
C TRP A 128 -22.37 -8.82 6.53
N VAL A 129 -22.69 -10.05 6.11
CA VAL A 129 -23.49 -10.96 6.95
C VAL A 129 -22.74 -11.31 8.22
N SER A 130 -21.42 -11.55 8.14
CA SER A 130 -20.59 -11.78 9.33
C SER A 130 -20.58 -10.58 10.27
N LEU A 131 -20.48 -9.35 9.75
CA LEU A 131 -20.57 -8.13 10.55
C LEU A 131 -21.94 -7.94 11.21
N ALA A 132 -23.03 -8.32 10.53
CA ALA A 132 -24.38 -8.24 11.09
C ALA A 132 -24.66 -9.29 12.16
N ILE A 133 -23.96 -10.41 12.12
CA ILE A 133 -23.97 -11.40 13.20
C ILE A 133 -23.20 -10.87 14.43
N MET A 134 -22.19 -10.01 14.23
CA MET A 134 -21.35 -9.49 15.32
C MET A 134 -21.88 -8.20 15.96
N ASP A 135 -22.76 -7.44 15.29
CA ASP A 135 -23.22 -6.14 15.77
C ASP A 135 -24.71 -5.89 15.53
N ALA A 136 -25.43 -5.53 16.60
CA ALA A 136 -26.88 -5.33 16.56
C ALA A 136 -27.31 -4.12 15.72
N ASP A 137 -26.48 -3.07 15.67
CA ASP A 137 -26.78 -1.85 14.91
C ASP A 137 -26.54 -2.06 13.40
N PHE A 138 -25.51 -2.83 13.03
CA PHE A 138 -25.26 -3.18 11.63
C PHE A 138 -26.30 -4.19 11.11
N LEU A 139 -26.78 -5.10 11.97
CA LEU A 139 -27.95 -5.92 11.66
C LEU A 139 -29.17 -5.06 11.31
N ASN A 140 -29.42 -3.97 12.04
CA ASN A 140 -30.51 -3.04 11.70
C ASN A 140 -30.32 -2.40 10.32
N ALA A 141 -29.08 -2.17 9.88
CA ALA A 141 -28.80 -1.63 8.55
C ALA A 141 -29.11 -2.64 7.43
N ILE A 142 -28.82 -3.93 7.66
CA ILE A 142 -29.23 -5.02 6.75
C ILE A 142 -30.76 -5.12 6.66
N LEU A 143 -31.43 -5.11 7.82
CA LEU A 143 -32.89 -5.19 7.90
C LEU A 143 -33.56 -3.97 7.24
N LEU A 144 -32.97 -2.78 7.37
CA LEU A 144 -33.39 -1.58 6.65
C LEU A 144 -33.33 -1.81 5.13
N GLY A 145 -32.20 -2.30 4.60
CA GLY A 145 -32.05 -2.60 3.17
C GLY A 145 -33.08 -3.61 2.67
N ALA A 146 -33.40 -4.63 3.47
CA ALA A 146 -34.44 -5.61 3.15
C ALA A 146 -35.84 -4.99 3.09
N CYS A 147 -36.22 -4.21 4.12
CA CYS A 147 -37.49 -3.50 4.16
C CYS A 147 -37.65 -2.57 2.96
N ARG A 148 -36.59 -1.87 2.56
CA ARG A 148 -36.59 -0.99 1.39
C ARG A 148 -36.81 -1.74 0.10
N HIS A 149 -36.09 -2.83 -0.10
CA HIS A 149 -36.29 -3.64 -1.30
C HIS A 149 -37.71 -4.21 -1.38
N ILE A 150 -38.33 -4.54 -0.25
CA ILE A 150 -39.74 -4.95 -0.24
C ILE A 150 -40.66 -3.77 -0.57
N LEU A 151 -40.42 -2.59 0.01
CA LEU A 151 -41.20 -1.38 -0.30
C LEU A 151 -41.08 -0.92 -1.75
N LEU A 152 -39.96 -1.22 -2.43
CA LEU A 152 -39.86 -1.01 -3.89
C LEU A 152 -40.86 -1.89 -4.67
N LEU A 153 -41.14 -3.09 -4.17
CA LEU A 153 -42.08 -4.04 -4.77
C LEU A 153 -43.52 -3.83 -4.28
N GLN A 154 -43.68 -3.35 -3.04
CA GLN A 154 -44.95 -3.17 -2.33
C GLN A 154 -44.97 -1.83 -1.60
N PRO A 155 -45.16 -0.71 -2.32
CA PRO A 155 -45.06 0.66 -1.81
C PRO A 155 -45.96 1.00 -0.63
N ASP A 156 -47.14 0.40 -0.62
CA ASP A 156 -48.24 0.76 0.28
C ASP A 156 -48.32 -0.12 1.52
N ASP A 157 -47.36 -1.02 1.77
CA ASP A 157 -47.37 -1.86 2.98
C ASP A 157 -46.97 -1.02 4.21
N PRO A 158 -47.92 -0.73 5.14
CA PRO A 158 -47.65 0.13 6.29
C PRO A 158 -46.74 -0.55 7.32
N SER A 159 -46.68 -1.89 7.33
CA SER A 159 -45.86 -2.66 8.26
C SER A 159 -44.37 -2.49 7.95
N PHE A 160 -43.96 -2.68 6.68
CA PHE A 160 -42.56 -2.51 6.27
C PHE A 160 -42.11 -1.04 6.29
N LYS A 161 -43.03 -0.09 6.05
CA LYS A 161 -42.74 1.34 6.18
C LYS A 161 -42.41 1.74 7.62
N GLY A 162 -43.19 1.23 8.59
CA GLY A 162 -42.93 1.44 10.02
C GLY A 162 -41.60 0.80 10.46
N MET A 163 -41.33 -0.43 10.02
CA MET A 163 -40.08 -1.14 10.33
C MET A 163 -38.85 -0.43 9.74
N ALA A 164 -38.90 0.01 8.47
CA ALA A 164 -37.81 0.76 7.85
C ALA A 164 -37.48 2.05 8.61
N LEU A 165 -38.50 2.82 9.03
CA LEU A 165 -38.30 4.03 9.84
C LEU A 165 -37.66 3.71 11.20
N GLY A 166 -38.11 2.63 11.86
CA GLY A 166 -37.54 2.16 13.12
C GLY A 166 -36.06 1.80 12.99
N TYR A 167 -35.71 0.97 12.00
CA TYR A 167 -34.31 0.58 11.77
C TYR A 167 -33.42 1.75 11.39
N ARG A 168 -33.90 2.67 10.54
CA ARG A 168 -33.17 3.90 10.20
C ARG A 168 -32.90 4.76 11.42
N GLN A 169 -33.90 4.94 12.29
CA GLN A 169 -33.74 5.67 13.55
C GLN A 169 -32.72 5.01 14.47
N SER A 170 -32.75 3.67 14.60
CA SER A 170 -31.77 2.91 15.38
C SER A 170 -30.34 3.05 14.84
N CYS A 171 -30.15 2.93 13.52
CA CYS A 171 -28.83 3.10 12.89
C CYS A 171 -28.28 4.53 13.09
N LEU A 172 -29.12 5.56 12.95
CA LEU A 172 -28.73 6.95 13.19
C LEU A 172 -28.38 7.21 14.66
N HIS A 173 -29.12 6.59 15.59
CA HIS A 173 -28.84 6.70 17.02
C HIS A 173 -27.51 6.03 17.38
N GLY A 174 -27.28 4.80 16.91
CA GLY A 174 -26.02 4.08 17.11
C GLY A 174 -24.83 4.82 16.50
N LEU A 175 -24.99 5.37 15.29
CA LEU A 175 -23.95 6.19 14.65
C LEU A 175 -23.62 7.43 15.50
N ARG A 176 -24.65 8.13 16.01
CA ARG A 176 -24.47 9.31 16.86
C ARG A 176 -23.77 8.98 18.19
N GLN A 177 -24.07 7.84 18.80
CA GLN A 177 -23.38 7.39 20.02
C GLN A 177 -21.91 7.04 19.74
N ASN A 178 -21.64 6.35 18.63
CA ASN A 178 -20.28 5.96 18.23
C ASN A 178 -19.40 7.17 17.87
N ILE A 179 -20.00 8.24 17.32
CA ILE A 179 -19.30 9.49 17.00
C ILE A 179 -19.18 10.41 18.23
N GLY A 180 -20.16 10.38 19.14
CA GLY A 180 -20.22 11.24 20.32
C GLY A 180 -19.44 10.74 21.54
N GLY A 181 -18.99 9.48 21.56
CA GLY A 181 -18.21 8.91 22.65
C GLY A 181 -16.74 9.37 22.62
N ARG A 182 -16.17 9.75 23.78
CA ARG A 182 -14.76 10.17 23.93
C ARG A 182 -13.73 9.02 23.81
N SER A 183 -14.03 7.94 23.09
CA SER A 183 -13.10 6.81 22.91
C SER A 183 -12.64 6.65 21.47
N SER A 184 -11.39 6.24 21.34
CA SER A 184 -10.45 6.29 20.22
C SER A 184 -10.82 5.46 18.99
N ALA A 185 -10.42 5.97 17.82
CA ALA A 185 -10.45 5.36 16.49
C ALA A 185 -11.85 5.10 15.90
N VAL A 186 -12.07 5.56 14.67
CA VAL A 186 -13.23 5.17 13.86
C VAL A 186 -13.13 3.64 13.64
N ASN A 187 -13.94 2.88 14.37
CA ASN A 187 -14.03 1.42 14.20
C ASN A 187 -14.58 1.11 12.80
N LEU A 188 -14.08 0.04 12.15
CA LEU A 188 -14.58 -0.53 10.88
C LEU A 188 -16.11 -0.63 10.86
N LEU A 189 -16.70 -0.89 12.02
CA LEU A 189 -18.14 -0.97 12.23
C LEU A 189 -18.87 0.38 12.10
N THR A 190 -18.30 1.48 12.58
CA THR A 190 -18.82 2.85 12.41
C THR A 190 -18.80 3.26 10.93
N PHE A 191 -17.75 2.85 10.23
CA PHE A 191 -17.64 3.04 8.79
C PHE A 191 -18.68 2.23 8.01
N ALA A 192 -18.83 0.94 8.31
CA ALA A 192 -19.83 0.08 7.68
C ALA A 192 -21.27 0.60 7.88
N LYS A 193 -21.60 1.08 9.09
CA LYS A 193 -22.90 1.73 9.38
C LYS A 193 -23.13 2.98 8.54
N SER A 194 -22.11 3.82 8.40
CA SER A 194 -22.18 5.05 7.61
C SER A 194 -22.40 4.74 6.12
N LEU A 195 -21.70 3.73 5.59
CA LEU A 195 -21.83 3.29 4.20
C LEU A 195 -23.22 2.70 3.91
N ALA A 196 -23.73 1.86 4.81
CA ALA A 196 -25.06 1.28 4.67
C ALA A 196 -26.18 2.34 4.70
N LEU A 197 -26.06 3.36 5.55
CA LEU A 197 -26.99 4.49 5.59
C LEU A 197 -26.86 5.41 4.36
N ALA A 198 -25.64 5.64 3.87
CA ALA A 198 -25.43 6.40 2.63
C ALA A 198 -26.04 5.67 1.42
N PHE A 199 -25.93 4.35 1.37
CA PHE A 199 -26.55 3.53 0.33
C PHE A 199 -28.09 3.57 0.40
N ASP A 200 -28.67 3.64 1.61
CA ASP A 200 -30.12 3.87 1.79
C ASP A 200 -30.59 5.21 1.20
N GLU A 201 -29.77 6.26 1.28
CA GLU A 201 -30.11 7.60 0.74
C GLU A 201 -29.94 7.73 -0.78
N VAL A 202 -28.97 7.01 -1.36
CA VAL A 202 -28.62 7.13 -2.79
C VAL A 202 -29.63 6.42 -3.71
N ASN A 203 -30.41 5.46 -3.19
CA ASN A 203 -31.53 4.87 -3.93
C ASN A 203 -32.77 5.78 -3.84
N PRO A 204 -33.05 6.63 -4.86
CA PRO A 204 -34.06 7.67 -4.75
C PRO A 204 -35.42 7.07 -5.07
N GLY A 205 -36.03 6.44 -4.08
CA GLY A 205 -37.37 5.89 -4.18
C GLY A 205 -38.00 5.74 -2.80
N MET A 206 -39.02 6.56 -2.51
CA MET A 206 -39.94 6.40 -1.37
C MET A 206 -39.47 6.84 0.02
N LEU A 207 -39.36 8.15 0.21
CA LEU A 207 -40.05 8.87 1.30
C LEU A 207 -39.82 10.38 1.06
N ARG A 208 -40.60 10.98 0.15
CA ARG A 208 -40.91 12.40 0.33
C ARG A 208 -41.75 12.47 1.60
N ILE A 209 -41.14 12.92 2.69
CA ILE A 209 -41.91 13.41 3.83
C ILE A 209 -42.60 14.68 3.33
N GLU A 210 -43.83 14.56 2.85
CA GLU A 210 -44.71 15.71 2.79
C GLU A 210 -44.96 16.16 4.22
N LYS A 211 -44.63 17.43 4.49
CA LYS A 211 -44.97 18.17 5.71
C LYS A 211 -46.49 18.30 5.80
N ALA A 212 -47.21 17.24 6.19
CA ALA A 212 -48.62 17.33 6.49
C ALA A 212 -49.04 16.26 7.52
N GLY A 213 -49.31 16.70 8.74
CA GLY A 213 -50.22 16.00 9.65
C GLY A 213 -49.62 14.96 10.60
N CYS A 214 -48.78 15.37 11.55
CA CYS A 214 -48.68 14.66 12.83
C CYS A 214 -48.81 15.69 13.97
N ARG A 215 -50.07 16.02 14.31
CA ARG A 215 -50.42 16.77 15.53
C ARG A 215 -50.62 15.75 16.65
N GLN A 216 -50.11 16.10 17.83
CA GLN A 216 -50.26 15.44 19.14
C GLN A 216 -49.38 14.21 19.42
N LEU A 217 -48.16 14.49 19.89
CA LEU A 217 -47.70 14.01 21.20
C LEU A 217 -46.91 15.17 21.85
N ARG A 218 -47.47 15.71 22.94
CA ARG A 218 -46.99 16.91 23.63
C ARG A 218 -45.79 16.57 24.55
N THR A 219 -44.74 17.37 24.36
CA THR A 219 -43.84 17.94 25.38
C THR A 219 -43.00 17.01 26.26
N THR A 220 -41.71 16.94 25.90
CA THR A 220 -40.64 17.24 26.87
C THR A 220 -39.58 18.10 26.16
N ARG A 221 -39.37 19.30 26.70
CA ARG A 221 -38.45 20.34 26.20
C ARG A 221 -37.02 19.81 26.18
N ILE A 222 -36.41 19.73 25.00
CA ILE A 222 -34.99 20.01 24.81
C ILE A 222 -34.91 20.98 23.64
N THR A 223 -34.26 22.11 23.91
CA THR A 223 -34.20 23.31 23.10
C THR A 223 -33.66 23.07 21.69
N GLN A 224 -34.31 23.73 20.74
CA GLN A 224 -33.97 23.82 19.34
C GLN A 224 -32.55 24.37 19.14
N GLU A 225 -31.68 23.62 18.49
CA GLU A 225 -30.77 24.16 17.49
C GLU A 225 -31.06 23.41 16.19
N SER A 226 -31.94 24.01 15.39
CA SER A 226 -32.29 23.59 14.04
C SER A 226 -31.23 24.08 13.07
N VAL A 227 -30.48 23.17 12.43
CA VAL A 227 -29.67 23.52 11.25
C VAL A 227 -30.60 23.53 10.05
N TYR A 228 -31.01 24.73 9.64
CA TYR A 228 -31.56 24.98 8.30
C TYR A 228 -30.39 24.96 7.31
N ILE A 229 -30.45 24.11 6.28
CA ILE A 229 -29.50 24.15 5.16
C ILE A 229 -30.17 24.88 4.00
N SER A 230 -29.73 26.10 3.76
CA SER A 230 -30.05 26.88 2.56
C SER A 230 -29.38 26.22 1.34
N PRO A 231 -29.98 26.27 0.14
CA PRO A 231 -29.30 25.81 -1.07
C PRO A 231 -28.09 26.73 -1.35
N GLY A 232 -26.86 26.20 -1.22
CA GLY A 232 -25.65 26.89 -1.70
C GLY A 232 -24.48 27.06 -0.73
N GLU A 233 -24.53 26.60 0.52
CA GLU A 233 -23.40 26.77 1.46
C GLU A 233 -22.58 25.49 1.69
N ARG A 234 -21.24 25.65 1.73
CA ARG A 234 -20.27 24.59 2.07
C ARG A 234 -20.31 24.30 3.57
N CYS A 235 -20.54 23.05 3.96
CA CYS A 235 -20.20 22.59 5.32
C CYS A 235 -18.81 21.94 5.31
N VAL A 236 -17.84 22.60 5.94
CA VAL A 236 -16.51 22.03 6.24
C VAL A 236 -16.52 21.60 7.70
N TYR A 237 -16.44 20.30 7.97
CA TYR A 237 -16.19 19.80 9.33
C TYR A 237 -14.70 19.45 9.47
N SER A 238 -13.97 20.25 10.25
CA SER A 238 -12.60 19.94 10.67
C SER A 238 -12.66 19.29 12.05
N LEU A 239 -12.46 17.97 12.12
CA LEU A 239 -12.21 17.26 13.37
C LEU A 239 -10.70 17.28 13.63
N HIS A 240 -10.26 17.95 14.69
CA HIS A 240 -8.90 17.81 15.20
C HIS A 240 -8.76 16.40 15.79
N TYR A 241 -8.24 15.46 14.99
CA TYR A 241 -7.33 14.35 15.30
C TYR A 241 -7.32 13.34 14.12
N ASN A 242 -6.17 13.25 13.43
CA ASN A 242 -5.68 12.27 12.44
C ASN A 242 -6.58 11.69 11.32
N THR A 243 -7.78 12.23 11.06
CA THR A 243 -8.53 11.93 9.83
C THR A 243 -9.33 13.15 9.38
N SER A 244 -9.12 13.58 8.14
CA SER A 244 -9.89 14.66 7.51
C SER A 244 -11.01 14.05 6.66
N PHE A 245 -12.26 14.42 6.95
CA PHE A 245 -13.43 14.05 6.15
C PHE A 245 -13.91 15.25 5.33
N SER A 246 -14.11 15.09 4.02
CA SER A 246 -14.77 16.10 3.18
C SER A 246 -15.94 15.45 2.44
N LEU A 247 -17.16 15.88 2.78
CA LEU A 247 -18.38 15.53 2.05
C LEU A 247 -18.73 16.72 1.14
N LYS A 248 -18.50 16.57 -0.16
CA LYS A 248 -19.06 17.48 -1.17
C LYS A 248 -20.41 16.94 -1.62
N PHE A 249 -21.48 17.70 -1.41
CA PHE A 249 -22.79 17.43 -2.01
C PHE A 249 -22.97 18.32 -3.25
N PRO A 250 -22.82 17.80 -4.49
CA PRO A 250 -23.23 18.51 -5.69
C PRO A 250 -24.70 18.24 -6.02
N THR A 251 -25.33 19.20 -6.69
CA THR A 251 -26.75 19.24 -7.07
C THR A 251 -27.13 18.36 -8.27
N GLN A 252 -26.26 17.43 -8.70
CA GLN A 252 -26.49 16.49 -9.82
C GLN A 252 -25.75 15.15 -9.59
N PRO A 253 -26.23 14.02 -10.17
CA PRO A 253 -25.78 12.67 -9.82
C PRO A 253 -24.33 12.49 -10.24
N SER A 254 -23.43 12.62 -9.29
CA SER A 254 -22.00 12.45 -9.48
C SER A 254 -21.50 11.48 -8.43
N ILE A 255 -20.75 10.48 -8.89
CA ILE A 255 -20.09 9.41 -8.14
C ILE A 255 -19.56 9.92 -6.78
N ILE A 256 -20.03 9.32 -5.68
CA ILE A 256 -19.44 9.54 -4.35
C ILE A 256 -18.17 8.71 -4.27
N THR A 257 -17.03 9.30 -4.62
CA THR A 257 -15.71 8.67 -4.44
C THR A 257 -15.27 8.86 -2.99
N ILE A 258 -15.36 7.80 -2.18
CA ILE A 258 -14.78 7.77 -0.83
C ILE A 258 -13.32 7.32 -0.96
N THR A 259 -12.38 8.26 -1.02
CA THR A 259 -10.95 7.96 -0.89
C THR A 259 -10.54 7.99 0.57
N MET A 260 -10.12 6.86 1.13
CA MET A 260 -9.31 6.88 2.36
C MET A 260 -7.94 7.43 1.97
N SER A 261 -7.67 8.71 2.25
CA SER A 261 -6.35 9.30 2.03
C SER A 261 -5.50 9.12 3.28
N LEU A 262 -4.31 8.55 3.13
CA LEU A 262 -3.28 8.56 4.18
C LEU A 262 -3.03 10.02 4.63
N SER A 263 -2.80 10.21 5.93
CA SER A 263 -2.32 11.51 6.42
C SER A 263 -0.95 11.79 5.81
N THR A 264 -0.76 12.99 5.27
CA THR A 264 0.47 13.38 4.58
C THR A 264 1.11 14.61 5.22
N SER A 265 2.44 14.66 5.30
CA SER A 265 3.19 15.81 5.85
C SER A 265 2.98 17.10 5.05
N ILE A 266 2.69 16.97 3.75
CA ILE A 266 2.32 18.06 2.86
C ILE A 266 0.96 17.80 2.19
N PRO A 267 0.10 18.82 1.98
CA PRO A 267 -1.19 18.64 1.31
C PRO A 267 -1.06 18.11 -0.13
N VAL A 268 -2.00 17.27 -0.58
CA VAL A 268 -2.09 16.87 -1.99
C VAL A 268 -2.23 18.11 -2.89
N GLY A 269 -1.56 18.11 -4.03
CA GLY A 269 -1.47 19.26 -4.95
C GLY A 269 -0.36 20.26 -4.63
N SER A 270 0.39 20.04 -3.53
CA SER A 270 1.58 20.84 -3.20
C SER A 270 2.71 20.61 -4.22
N TRP A 271 3.58 21.61 -4.36
CA TRP A 271 4.77 21.53 -5.19
C TRP A 271 5.91 20.81 -4.46
N VAL A 272 6.54 19.86 -5.15
CA VAL A 272 7.74 19.16 -4.72
C VAL A 272 8.86 19.49 -5.69
N LEU A 273 9.99 19.99 -5.17
CA LEU A 273 11.21 20.17 -5.96
C LEU A 273 11.93 18.84 -6.09
N VAL A 274 12.10 18.34 -7.32
CA VAL A 274 12.92 17.15 -7.59
C VAL A 274 14.17 17.57 -8.35
N THR A 275 15.33 17.52 -7.69
CA THR A 275 16.57 17.95 -8.35
C THR A 275 17.12 16.88 -9.27
N GLY A 276 17.60 17.30 -10.45
CA GLY A 276 18.17 16.38 -11.44
C GLY A 276 17.12 15.44 -12.03
N ALA A 277 15.92 15.96 -12.33
CA ALA A 277 14.73 15.18 -12.70
C ALA A 277 14.96 14.20 -13.87
N THR A 278 15.92 14.48 -14.76
CA THR A 278 16.32 13.62 -15.88
C THR A 278 17.17 12.40 -15.47
N GLY A 279 17.52 12.26 -14.20
CA GLY A 279 18.28 11.12 -13.69
C GLY A 279 17.43 9.87 -13.58
N PHE A 280 18.08 8.69 -13.61
CA PHE A 280 17.37 7.40 -13.55
C PHE A 280 16.45 7.29 -12.33
N VAL A 281 16.98 7.48 -11.11
CA VAL A 281 16.17 7.47 -9.88
C VAL A 281 15.20 8.66 -9.83
N ALA A 282 15.67 9.86 -10.18
CA ALA A 282 14.89 11.09 -10.06
C ALA A 282 13.65 11.13 -10.96
N SER A 283 13.72 10.52 -12.14
CA SER A 283 12.58 10.41 -13.05
C SER A 283 11.47 9.52 -12.48
N HIS A 284 11.82 8.43 -11.80
CA HIS A 284 10.86 7.58 -11.09
C HIS A 284 10.27 8.28 -9.87
N VAL A 285 11.08 9.03 -9.10
CA VAL A 285 10.57 9.87 -7.99
C VAL A 285 9.58 10.91 -8.52
N THR A 286 9.92 11.58 -9.61
CA THR A 286 9.05 12.55 -10.29
C THR A 286 7.74 11.92 -10.69
N LYS A 287 7.78 10.77 -11.38
CA LYS A 287 6.60 10.02 -11.81
C LYS A 287 5.71 9.66 -10.62
N GLN A 288 6.29 9.15 -9.54
CA GLN A 288 5.52 8.71 -8.37
C GLN A 288 4.85 9.85 -7.59
N PHE A 289 5.44 11.06 -7.55
CA PHE A 289 4.77 12.23 -6.98
C PHE A 289 3.60 12.70 -7.85
N LEU A 290 3.83 12.78 -9.17
CA LEU A 290 2.82 13.20 -10.15
C LEU A 290 1.60 12.27 -10.16
N GLU A 291 1.82 10.95 -10.17
CA GLU A 291 0.77 9.93 -10.12
C GLU A 291 -0.06 9.99 -8.81
N ARG A 292 0.49 10.56 -7.74
CA ARG A 292 -0.18 10.76 -6.45
C ARG A 292 -0.86 12.12 -6.31
N GLY A 293 -0.90 12.91 -7.38
CA GLY A 293 -1.57 14.21 -7.41
C GLY A 293 -0.77 15.35 -6.80
N TYR A 294 0.55 15.20 -6.64
CA TYR A 294 1.45 16.30 -6.31
C TYR A 294 1.95 16.97 -7.59
N LYS A 295 2.38 18.22 -7.47
CA LYS A 295 3.05 18.93 -8.55
C LYS A 295 4.55 18.81 -8.39
N VAL A 296 5.29 18.71 -9.50
CA VAL A 296 6.74 18.57 -9.47
C VAL A 296 7.39 19.72 -10.24
N ARG A 297 8.30 20.42 -9.56
CA ARG A 297 9.29 21.27 -10.21
C ARG A 297 10.58 20.46 -10.34
N GLY A 298 10.96 20.10 -11.56
CA GLY A 298 12.18 19.35 -11.84
C GLY A 298 13.35 20.27 -12.14
N THR A 299 14.48 20.14 -11.44
CA THR A 299 15.70 20.83 -11.88
C THR A 299 16.44 20.01 -12.93
N VAL A 300 17.02 20.70 -13.93
CA VAL A 300 17.84 20.11 -14.98
C VAL A 300 19.06 20.99 -15.25
N ARG A 301 20.16 20.42 -15.73
CA ARG A 301 21.36 21.22 -16.04
C ARG A 301 21.15 22.13 -17.25
N ASP A 302 20.52 21.58 -18.29
CA ASP A 302 20.17 22.27 -19.52
C ASP A 302 18.75 21.85 -19.95
N LEU A 303 17.88 22.83 -20.15
CA LEU A 303 16.48 22.64 -20.54
C LEU A 303 16.37 21.95 -21.91
N ASN A 304 17.28 22.23 -22.85
CA ASN A 304 17.23 21.61 -24.18
C ASN A 304 17.47 20.10 -24.09
N SER A 305 18.44 19.69 -23.26
CA SER A 305 18.76 18.27 -23.04
C SER A 305 17.69 17.47 -22.29
N ALA A 306 16.70 18.17 -21.71
CA ALA A 306 15.65 17.64 -20.85
C ALA A 306 14.27 17.55 -21.51
N SER A 307 14.16 17.90 -22.80
CA SER A 307 12.88 17.85 -23.54
C SER A 307 12.20 16.48 -23.44
N TRP A 308 12.96 15.39 -23.40
CA TRP A 308 12.37 14.05 -23.28
C TRP A 308 11.56 13.86 -21.98
N LEU A 309 11.91 14.56 -20.90
CA LEU A 309 11.22 14.45 -19.61
C LEU A 309 9.86 15.13 -19.63
N ILE A 310 9.58 15.93 -20.65
CA ILE A 310 8.27 16.52 -20.91
C ILE A 310 7.53 15.82 -22.05
N ASP A 311 8.20 14.88 -22.73
CA ASP A 311 7.64 14.03 -23.75
C ASP A 311 7.21 12.68 -23.12
N ASN A 312 6.37 11.91 -23.82
CA ASN A 312 5.95 10.56 -23.43
C ASN A 312 5.35 10.47 -22.01
N HIS A 313 6.09 9.85 -21.07
CA HIS A 313 5.62 9.47 -19.72
C HIS A 313 5.10 10.63 -18.88
N PHE A 314 5.47 11.87 -19.23
CA PHE A 314 5.19 13.06 -18.43
C PHE A 314 4.35 14.11 -19.15
N GLN A 315 4.01 13.89 -20.42
CA GLN A 315 3.32 14.86 -21.27
C GLN A 315 1.99 15.32 -20.64
N SER A 316 1.17 14.39 -20.16
CA SER A 316 -0.12 14.69 -19.53
C SER A 316 0.01 15.56 -18.28
N PHE A 317 1.10 15.41 -17.52
CA PHE A 317 1.37 16.20 -16.32
C PHE A 317 1.91 17.59 -16.65
N LYS A 318 2.65 17.73 -17.74
CA LYS A 318 3.02 19.05 -18.25
C LYS A 318 1.79 19.79 -18.76
N ASP A 319 0.96 19.14 -19.57
CA ASP A 319 -0.21 19.76 -20.20
C ASP A 319 -1.22 20.26 -19.17
N ASN A 320 -1.35 19.57 -18.03
CA ASN A 320 -2.21 20.00 -16.93
C ASN A 320 -1.52 20.94 -15.91
N GLY A 321 -0.27 21.33 -16.16
CA GLY A 321 0.49 22.25 -15.32
C GLY A 321 0.95 21.66 -13.98
N SER A 322 1.02 20.33 -13.85
CA SER A 322 1.55 19.65 -12.66
C SER A 322 3.05 19.38 -12.73
N LEU A 323 3.68 19.49 -13.91
CA LEU A 323 5.12 19.37 -14.08
C LEU A 323 5.69 20.65 -14.71
N GLU A 324 6.73 21.22 -14.09
CA GLU A 324 7.53 22.29 -14.68
C GLU A 324 9.03 22.02 -14.51
N LEU A 325 9.85 22.59 -15.40
CA LEU A 325 11.31 22.44 -15.36
C LEU A 325 12.00 23.77 -15.13
N ILE A 326 13.07 23.75 -14.34
CA ILE A 326 13.93 24.90 -14.09
C ILE A 326 15.40 24.51 -14.29
N ALA A 327 16.19 25.41 -14.89
CA ALA A 327 17.61 25.19 -15.10
C ALA A 327 18.39 25.46 -13.79
N VAL A 328 19.24 24.50 -13.40
CA VAL A 328 20.27 24.67 -12.38
C VAL A 328 21.58 24.11 -12.98
N PRO A 329 22.36 24.94 -13.69
CA PRO A 329 23.54 24.47 -14.43
C PRO A 329 24.67 24.01 -13.52
N ASP A 330 24.88 24.72 -12.41
CA ASP A 330 25.90 24.44 -11.40
C ASP A 330 25.23 24.25 -10.04
N LEU A 331 25.34 23.06 -9.47
CA LEU A 331 24.78 22.74 -8.16
C LEU A 331 25.57 23.40 -7.04
N GLY A 332 26.87 23.65 -7.23
CA GLY A 332 27.77 24.17 -6.19
C GLY A 332 27.75 25.70 -6.06
N ALA A 333 27.08 26.41 -6.96
CA ALA A 333 26.92 27.86 -6.86
C ALA A 333 26.09 28.23 -5.61
N GLU A 334 26.47 29.31 -4.92
CA GLU A 334 25.84 29.67 -3.64
C GLU A 334 24.32 29.86 -3.76
N ASP A 335 23.87 30.52 -4.83
CA ASP A 335 22.46 30.80 -5.10
C ASP A 335 21.79 29.80 -6.07
N ALA A 336 22.41 28.63 -6.31
CA ALA A 336 22.00 27.67 -7.33
C ALA A 336 20.50 27.31 -7.31
N PHE A 337 19.90 27.25 -6.12
CA PHE A 337 18.54 26.76 -5.92
C PHE A 337 17.55 27.86 -5.50
N VAL A 338 17.96 29.12 -5.37
CA VAL A 338 17.12 30.21 -4.83
C VAL A 338 15.80 30.36 -5.61
N ASP A 339 15.85 30.29 -6.94
CA ASP A 339 14.63 30.32 -7.76
C ASP A 339 13.87 28.99 -7.74
N ALA A 340 14.59 27.88 -7.66
CA ALA A 340 14.01 26.55 -7.73
C ALA A 340 13.16 26.22 -6.50
N VAL A 341 13.51 26.71 -5.31
CA VAL A 341 12.77 26.43 -4.06
C VAL A 341 11.49 27.26 -3.90
N LYS A 342 11.31 28.37 -4.64
CA LYS A 342 10.20 29.30 -4.42
C LYS A 342 8.82 28.63 -4.45
N GLY A 343 8.07 28.69 -3.34
CA GLY A 343 6.72 28.14 -3.24
C GLY A 343 6.61 26.61 -3.21
N VAL A 344 7.72 25.88 -3.08
CA VAL A 344 7.68 24.41 -2.93
C VAL A 344 7.45 24.02 -1.46
N SER A 345 6.74 22.92 -1.23
CA SER A 345 6.46 22.40 0.11
C SER A 345 7.42 21.30 0.53
N ALA A 346 8.09 20.66 -0.41
CA ALA A 346 9.10 19.64 -0.12
C ALA A 346 10.19 19.60 -1.19
N ILE A 347 11.32 19.00 -0.84
CA ILE A 347 12.49 18.86 -1.72
C ILE A 347 12.98 17.41 -1.71
N ALA A 348 13.02 16.78 -2.88
CA ALA A 348 13.79 15.57 -3.14
C ALA A 348 15.13 15.95 -3.77
N HIS A 349 16.18 16.00 -2.95
CA HIS A 349 17.53 16.30 -3.39
C HIS A 349 18.26 15.03 -3.85
N ILE A 350 18.17 14.75 -5.16
CA ILE A 350 18.70 13.56 -5.82
C ILE A 350 19.90 13.92 -6.71
N ALA A 351 19.93 15.15 -7.26
CA ALA A 351 21.05 15.63 -8.05
C ALA A 351 22.33 15.64 -7.22
N THR A 352 23.41 15.12 -7.79
CA THR A 352 24.72 15.11 -7.14
C THR A 352 25.81 15.31 -8.18
N ILE A 353 26.96 15.83 -7.75
CA ILE A 353 28.14 16.00 -8.59
C ILE A 353 28.86 14.64 -8.66
N SER A 354 28.58 13.88 -9.71
CA SER A 354 29.15 12.54 -9.94
C SER A 354 30.49 12.60 -10.70
N SER A 355 31.46 13.37 -10.20
CA SER A 355 32.80 13.38 -10.77
C SER A 355 33.56 12.10 -10.39
N LEU A 356 34.24 11.50 -11.38
CA LEU A 356 35.17 10.38 -11.18
C LEU A 356 36.64 10.85 -11.16
N ASP A 357 36.88 12.16 -10.97
CA ASP A 357 38.23 12.67 -10.74
C ASP A 357 38.80 11.99 -9.48
N PRO A 358 39.97 11.34 -9.57
CA PRO A 358 40.57 10.65 -8.43
C PRO A 358 41.07 11.61 -7.34
N ASN A 359 41.19 12.90 -7.62
CA ASN A 359 41.66 13.90 -6.66
C ASN A 359 40.50 14.40 -5.75
N PRO A 360 40.53 14.12 -4.43
CA PRO A 360 39.48 14.54 -3.51
C PRO A 360 39.34 16.05 -3.39
N HIS A 361 40.41 16.82 -3.62
CA HIS A 361 40.37 18.29 -3.60
C HIS A 361 39.47 18.89 -4.69
N ASN A 362 39.26 18.16 -5.80
CA ASN A 362 38.43 18.61 -6.91
C ASN A 362 36.95 18.23 -6.72
N VAL A 363 36.67 17.15 -5.98
CA VAL A 363 35.32 16.54 -5.91
C VAL A 363 34.60 16.83 -4.60
N VAL A 364 35.30 16.69 -3.47
CA VAL A 364 34.68 16.78 -2.14
C VAL A 364 34.10 18.18 -1.87
N PRO A 365 34.85 19.29 -2.08
CA PRO A 365 34.32 20.63 -1.79
C PRO A 365 33.10 20.98 -2.63
N GLN A 366 33.09 20.61 -3.92
CA GLN A 366 31.97 20.89 -4.81
C GLN A 366 30.70 20.12 -4.38
N THR A 367 30.85 18.84 -4.02
CA THR A 367 29.72 18.01 -3.60
C THR A 367 29.11 18.51 -2.29
N VAL A 368 29.96 18.93 -1.33
CA VAL A 368 29.51 19.56 -0.08
C VAL A 368 28.81 20.89 -0.36
N ALA A 369 29.39 21.74 -1.21
CA ALA A 369 28.80 23.03 -1.58
C ALA A 369 27.41 22.87 -2.20
N GLY A 370 27.22 21.86 -3.06
CA GLY A 370 25.91 21.59 -3.66
C GLY A 370 24.84 21.20 -2.64
N THR A 371 25.18 20.33 -1.68
CA THR A 371 24.27 19.95 -0.60
C THR A 371 23.97 21.12 0.33
N VAL A 372 24.95 21.94 0.67
CA VAL A 372 24.74 23.10 1.55
C VAL A 372 23.94 24.21 0.85
N SER A 373 24.15 24.45 -0.44
CA SER A 373 23.42 25.47 -1.21
C SER A 373 21.92 25.22 -1.19
N ILE A 374 21.47 23.98 -1.44
CA ILE A 374 20.03 23.68 -1.43
C ILE A 374 19.42 23.77 -0.03
N LEU A 375 20.18 23.42 1.02
CA LEU A 375 19.73 23.54 2.41
C LEU A 375 19.59 25.02 2.83
N LYS A 376 20.54 25.87 2.43
CA LYS A 376 20.45 27.33 2.61
C LYS A 376 19.23 27.90 1.88
N ALA A 377 19.02 27.52 0.62
CA ALA A 377 17.86 27.97 -0.16
C ALA A 377 16.54 27.51 0.49
N ALA A 378 16.46 26.25 0.95
CA ALA A 378 15.30 25.73 1.65
C ALA A 378 15.01 26.46 2.97
N LEU A 379 16.06 26.86 3.71
CA LEU A 379 15.92 27.64 4.94
C LEU A 379 15.30 29.02 4.69
N MET A 380 15.55 29.59 3.52
CA MET A 380 14.97 30.87 3.10
C MET A 380 13.53 30.75 2.57
N GLU A 381 13.03 29.54 2.33
CA GLU A 381 11.67 29.28 1.84
C GLU A 381 10.77 28.69 2.95
N PRO A 382 9.91 29.50 3.61
CA PRO A 382 9.11 29.06 4.76
C PRO A 382 8.09 27.96 4.44
N SER A 383 7.72 27.79 3.16
CA SER A 383 6.78 26.76 2.73
C SER A 383 7.38 25.36 2.74
N VAL A 384 8.71 25.21 2.68
CA VAL A 384 9.37 23.90 2.74
C VAL A 384 9.14 23.28 4.10
N LYS A 385 8.65 22.03 4.13
CA LYS A 385 8.38 21.24 5.34
C LYS A 385 9.20 19.97 5.42
N GLU A 386 9.55 19.39 4.27
CA GLU A 386 10.15 18.07 4.19
C GLU A 386 11.25 18.06 3.13
N ILE A 387 12.41 17.52 3.48
CA ILE A 387 13.52 17.28 2.56
C ILE A 387 13.91 15.80 2.63
N VAL A 388 14.02 15.15 1.48
CA VAL A 388 14.68 13.86 1.36
C VAL A 388 15.95 13.99 0.53
N TYR A 389 17.07 13.50 1.06
CA TYR A 389 18.37 13.48 0.40
C TYR A 389 18.72 12.08 -0.09
N THR A 390 19.17 11.96 -1.33
CA THR A 390 19.69 10.70 -1.87
C THR A 390 21.17 10.53 -1.54
N THR A 391 21.45 9.62 -0.60
CA THR A 391 22.79 9.16 -0.29
C THR A 391 23.10 7.85 -1.05
N THR A 392 23.99 7.01 -0.54
CA THR A 392 24.33 5.70 -1.10
C THR A 392 24.84 4.79 0.02
N LEU A 393 24.65 3.47 -0.12
CA LEU A 393 25.22 2.49 0.80
C LEU A 393 26.72 2.67 1.00
N LEU A 394 27.44 3.17 -0.01
CA LEU A 394 28.88 3.40 0.06
C LEU A 394 29.27 4.37 1.19
N THR A 395 28.35 5.25 1.64
CA THR A 395 28.62 6.13 2.79
C THR A 395 28.67 5.37 4.11
N ALA A 396 28.10 4.17 4.18
CA ALA A 396 28.18 3.27 5.32
C ALA A 396 29.25 2.19 5.15
N THR A 397 29.32 1.51 3.99
CA THR A 397 30.28 0.40 3.77
C THR A 397 30.41 0.02 2.30
N PHE A 398 31.51 -0.66 1.92
CA PHE A 398 31.64 -1.27 0.60
C PHE A 398 31.06 -2.68 0.57
N PRO A 399 30.16 -3.04 -0.36
CA PRO A 399 29.84 -4.44 -0.58
C PRO A 399 31.07 -5.19 -1.07
N GLY A 400 31.40 -6.30 -0.41
CA GLY A 400 32.52 -7.15 -0.79
C GLY A 400 32.55 -8.48 -0.01
N PRO A 401 33.15 -9.54 -0.57
CA PRO A 401 33.37 -10.81 0.13
C PRO A 401 34.02 -10.61 1.51
N GLY A 402 33.61 -11.42 2.48
CA GLY A 402 34.08 -11.31 3.87
C GLY A 402 33.58 -10.09 4.66
N ASN A 403 32.82 -9.17 4.04
CA ASN A 403 32.22 -8.05 4.76
C ASN A 403 30.85 -8.43 5.35
N ASP A 404 30.81 -8.61 6.67
CA ASP A 404 29.62 -8.93 7.47
C ASP A 404 29.03 -7.70 8.18
N THR A 405 29.37 -6.49 7.75
CA THR A 405 28.93 -5.23 8.38
C THR A 405 27.42 -5.22 8.57
N LYS A 406 26.99 -5.02 9.81
CA LYS A 406 25.63 -4.61 10.14
C LYS A 406 25.50 -3.10 9.98
N VAL A 407 24.83 -2.66 8.92
CA VAL A 407 24.62 -1.24 8.60
C VAL A 407 23.49 -0.69 9.48
N GLU A 408 23.80 0.34 10.23
CA GLU A 408 22.88 1.08 11.10
C GLU A 408 22.93 2.58 10.78
N ARG A 409 22.09 3.39 11.46
CA ARG A 409 21.99 4.83 11.21
C ARG A 409 23.34 5.56 11.28
N HIS A 410 24.19 5.17 12.24
CA HIS A 410 25.47 5.81 12.53
C HIS A 410 26.68 5.08 11.90
N THR A 411 26.45 4.09 11.04
CA THR A 411 27.54 3.41 10.33
C THR A 411 28.09 4.34 9.24
N TRP A 412 29.38 4.63 9.30
CA TRP A 412 30.10 5.46 8.33
C TRP A 412 31.33 4.74 7.81
N ASN A 413 31.60 4.90 6.52
CA ASN A 413 32.78 4.35 5.86
C ASN A 413 33.99 5.29 6.00
N ASP A 414 34.43 5.53 7.24
CA ASP A 414 35.55 6.46 7.51
C ASP A 414 36.86 5.98 6.88
N GLY A 415 37.05 4.67 6.73
CA GLY A 415 38.20 4.09 6.01
C GLY A 415 38.25 4.50 4.53
N ALA A 416 37.11 4.62 3.85
CA ALA A 416 37.07 5.15 2.48
C ALA A 416 37.46 6.62 2.42
N VAL A 417 37.11 7.40 3.44
CA VAL A 417 37.53 8.81 3.55
C VAL A 417 39.05 8.88 3.70
N GLU A 418 39.62 8.15 4.66
CA GLU A 418 41.07 8.11 4.87
C GLU A 418 41.82 7.70 3.59
N ALA A 419 41.36 6.65 2.92
CA ALA A 419 41.97 6.15 1.68
C ALA A 419 41.87 7.16 0.52
N ALA A 420 40.75 7.88 0.38
CA ALA A 420 40.60 8.91 -0.64
C ALA A 420 41.58 10.08 -0.43
N TRP A 421 41.78 10.50 0.82
CA TRP A 421 42.63 11.63 1.21
C TRP A 421 44.11 11.28 1.39
N ALA A 422 44.52 10.03 1.15
CA ALA A 422 45.92 9.64 1.20
C ALA A 422 46.79 10.50 0.26
N PRO A 423 48.08 10.73 0.55
CA PRO A 423 48.97 11.53 -0.28
C PRO A 423 49.01 11.07 -1.75
N PRO A 424 49.35 11.97 -2.71
CA PRO A 424 49.46 11.63 -4.13
C PRO A 424 50.49 10.51 -4.40
N PRO A 425 50.38 9.80 -5.54
CA PRO A 425 49.56 10.14 -6.72
C PRO A 425 48.06 9.85 -6.58
N TYR A 426 47.23 10.69 -7.20
CA TYR A 426 45.79 10.46 -7.37
C TYR A 426 45.53 9.80 -8.72
N ASP A 427 45.58 8.46 -8.76
CA ASP A 427 45.31 7.69 -9.98
C ASP A 427 43.86 7.16 -10.03
N ALA A 428 43.45 6.65 -11.20
CA ALA A 428 42.07 6.21 -11.46
C ALA A 428 41.55 5.13 -10.50
N SER A 429 42.41 4.38 -9.80
CA SER A 429 41.96 3.42 -8.78
C SER A 429 41.28 4.10 -7.59
N ARG A 430 41.56 5.40 -7.37
CA ARG A 430 40.96 6.21 -6.29
C ARG A 430 39.63 6.84 -6.65
N SER A 431 39.20 6.82 -7.93
CA SER A 431 37.98 7.52 -8.37
C SER A 431 36.73 7.14 -7.55
N MET A 432 36.58 5.84 -7.25
CA MET A 432 35.44 5.35 -6.46
C MET A 432 35.56 5.73 -4.97
N LEU A 433 36.77 5.71 -4.41
CA LEU A 433 37.04 6.20 -3.04
C LEU A 433 36.75 7.69 -2.93
N THR A 434 37.19 8.49 -3.90
CA THR A 434 36.95 9.94 -3.95
C THR A 434 35.47 10.28 -4.08
N TYR A 435 34.73 9.57 -4.93
CA TYR A 435 33.26 9.66 -4.99
C TYR A 435 32.62 9.29 -3.64
N THR A 436 33.06 8.20 -3.02
CA THR A 436 32.53 7.76 -1.72
C THR A 436 32.79 8.79 -0.63
N ALA A 437 34.01 9.32 -0.55
CA ALA A 437 34.39 10.35 0.39
C ALA A 437 33.58 11.65 0.18
N SER A 438 33.30 12.03 -1.07
CA SER A 438 32.48 13.22 -1.35
C SER A 438 31.03 13.04 -0.90
N LYS A 439 30.45 11.85 -1.09
CA LYS A 439 29.10 11.53 -0.62
C LYS A 439 29.02 11.47 0.90
N ILE A 440 30.04 10.91 1.57
CA ILE A 440 30.13 10.91 3.05
C ILE A 440 30.21 12.34 3.57
N ALA A 441 31.12 13.16 3.03
CA ALA A 441 31.30 14.54 3.46
C ALA A 441 30.02 15.36 3.26
N ALA A 442 29.35 15.20 2.12
CA ALA A 442 28.10 15.88 1.82
C ALA A 442 26.95 15.44 2.74
N GLU A 443 26.82 14.15 3.04
CA GLU A 443 25.79 13.66 3.97
C GLU A 443 26.07 14.11 5.41
N LYS A 444 27.34 14.07 5.86
CA LYS A 444 27.74 14.63 7.17
C LYS A 444 27.44 16.12 7.25
N ALA A 445 27.76 16.90 6.21
CA ALA A 445 27.44 18.33 6.15
C ALA A 445 25.93 18.61 6.20
N LEU A 446 25.10 17.75 5.59
CA LEU A 446 23.65 17.85 5.69
C LEU A 446 23.16 17.65 7.13
N TRP A 447 23.65 16.63 7.82
CA TRP A 447 23.26 16.38 9.22
C TRP A 447 23.78 17.48 10.15
N SER A 448 25.03 17.93 9.98
CA SER A 448 25.59 19.07 10.73
C SER A 448 24.80 20.35 10.49
N PHE A 449 24.38 20.64 9.25
CA PHE A 449 23.55 21.82 8.96
C PHE A 449 22.22 21.79 9.74
N VAL A 450 21.55 20.63 9.79
CA VAL A 450 20.29 20.46 10.53
C VAL A 450 20.51 20.64 12.03
N GLU A 451 21.59 20.07 12.57
CA GLU A 451 21.95 20.19 13.99
C GLU A 451 22.31 21.62 14.39
N GLU A 452 23.02 22.36 13.53
CA GLU A 452 23.50 23.71 13.81
C GLU A 452 22.46 24.80 13.58
N ASN A 453 21.61 24.66 12.55
CA ASN A 453 20.69 25.72 12.11
C ASN A 453 19.25 25.52 12.58
N HIS A 454 18.90 24.33 13.08
CA HIS A 454 17.56 23.99 13.56
C HIS A 454 16.44 24.42 12.57
N PRO A 455 16.48 23.95 11.31
CA PRO A 455 15.56 24.42 10.28
C PRO A 455 14.09 24.10 10.59
N HIS A 456 13.17 24.85 9.98
CA HIS A 456 11.72 24.65 10.11
C HIS A 456 11.18 23.43 9.35
N PHE A 457 12.04 22.70 8.65
CA PHE A 457 11.71 21.50 7.88
C PHE A 457 12.38 20.26 8.47
N THR A 458 11.77 19.11 8.25
CA THR A 458 12.34 17.79 8.56
C THR A 458 13.29 17.36 7.43
N VAL A 459 14.37 16.67 7.78
CA VAL A 459 15.28 16.06 6.80
C VAL A 459 15.33 14.55 7.00
N ASN A 460 15.21 13.82 5.89
CA ASN A 460 15.36 12.37 5.80
C ASN A 460 16.39 12.04 4.71
N ALA A 461 17.01 10.87 4.79
CA ALA A 461 17.90 10.37 3.75
C ALA A 461 17.46 8.97 3.30
N VAL A 462 17.57 8.70 2.00
CA VAL A 462 17.43 7.36 1.43
C VAL A 462 18.79 6.92 0.90
N SER A 463 19.23 5.73 1.27
CA SER A 463 20.56 5.17 1.02
C SER A 463 20.47 3.94 0.10
N PRO A 464 20.51 4.12 -1.23
CA PRO A 464 20.38 3.03 -2.17
C PRO A 464 21.66 2.22 -2.36
N GLY A 465 21.50 0.94 -2.69
CA GLY A 465 22.52 0.09 -3.30
C GLY A 465 22.66 0.29 -4.82
N CYS A 466 23.09 -0.74 -5.54
CA CYS A 466 23.06 -0.76 -7.00
C CYS A 466 21.61 -0.79 -7.50
N VAL A 467 21.33 -0.03 -8.55
CA VAL A 467 19.95 0.18 -9.01
C VAL A 467 19.67 -0.63 -10.26
N ILE A 468 18.55 -1.34 -10.27
CA ILE A 468 17.98 -2.05 -11.43
C ILE A 468 16.54 -1.57 -11.68
N GLY A 469 15.94 -1.99 -12.80
CA GLY A 469 14.55 -1.69 -13.12
C GLY A 469 14.37 -0.93 -14.44
N GLU A 470 13.12 -0.53 -14.70
CA GLU A 470 12.65 0.10 -15.93
C GLU A 470 13.35 1.44 -16.24
N PRO A 471 14.13 1.58 -17.32
CA PRO A 471 14.59 2.87 -17.78
C PRO A 471 13.48 3.61 -18.52
N LEU A 472 13.09 4.79 -18.01
CA LEU A 472 12.09 5.67 -18.66
C LEU A 472 12.63 6.44 -19.88
N HIS A 473 13.92 6.34 -20.18
CA HIS A 473 14.56 6.98 -21.33
C HIS A 473 15.91 6.34 -21.64
N ARG A 474 16.34 6.40 -22.92
CA ARG A 474 17.61 5.82 -23.39
C ARG A 474 18.85 6.28 -22.62
N LYS A 475 18.86 7.53 -22.12
CA LYS A 475 20.00 8.07 -21.35
C LYS A 475 20.17 7.39 -19.98
N HIS A 476 19.15 6.68 -19.47
CA HIS A 476 19.25 6.00 -18.19
C HIS A 476 20.16 4.77 -18.23
N PHE A 477 20.41 4.21 -19.41
CA PHE A 477 21.38 3.14 -19.58
C PHE A 477 22.83 3.60 -19.44
N ASP A 478 23.08 4.88 -19.72
CA ASP A 478 24.40 5.51 -19.55
C ASP A 478 24.61 5.98 -18.10
N SER A 479 23.64 5.71 -17.22
CA SER A 479 23.74 6.04 -15.80
C SER A 479 24.82 5.16 -15.14
N PRO A 480 25.74 5.75 -14.35
CA PRO A 480 26.81 5.00 -13.70
C PRO A 480 26.32 3.99 -12.65
N VAL A 481 25.03 4.03 -12.31
CA VAL A 481 24.39 3.10 -11.37
C VAL A 481 23.51 2.04 -12.06
N TYR A 482 23.44 2.01 -13.39
CA TYR A 482 22.62 1.08 -14.17
C TYR A 482 23.43 -0.12 -14.67
N TRP A 483 23.21 -1.30 -14.07
CA TRP A 483 24.06 -2.48 -14.30
C TRP A 483 23.48 -3.51 -15.27
N VAL A 484 22.20 -3.39 -15.64
CA VAL A 484 21.51 -4.41 -16.46
C VAL A 484 22.14 -4.52 -17.85
N ARG A 485 22.50 -3.39 -18.49
CA ARG A 485 23.06 -3.40 -19.85
C ARG A 485 24.47 -4.01 -19.91
N PRO A 486 25.46 -3.59 -19.09
CA PRO A 486 26.78 -4.23 -19.07
C PRO A 486 26.71 -5.75 -18.84
N LEU A 487 25.85 -6.18 -17.90
CA LEU A 487 25.63 -7.60 -17.62
C LEU A 487 25.04 -8.34 -18.83
N PHE A 488 24.03 -7.76 -19.47
CA PHE A 488 23.37 -8.36 -20.64
C PHE A 488 24.29 -8.45 -21.86
N GLN A 489 25.18 -7.48 -22.03
CA GLN A 489 26.18 -7.43 -23.10
C GLN A 489 27.42 -8.29 -22.80
N GLY A 490 27.61 -8.73 -21.56
CA GLY A 490 28.79 -9.48 -21.15
C GLY A 490 30.06 -8.62 -21.12
N ASP A 491 29.93 -7.34 -20.78
CA ASP A 491 31.04 -6.40 -20.69
C ASP A 491 31.95 -6.75 -19.49
N LYS A 492 32.90 -7.65 -19.73
CA LYS A 492 33.83 -8.13 -18.69
C LYS A 492 34.64 -7.01 -18.06
N ALA A 493 35.02 -5.98 -18.81
CA ALA A 493 35.81 -4.88 -18.26
C ALA A 493 35.06 -4.13 -17.15
N THR A 494 33.74 -3.98 -17.32
CA THR A 494 32.86 -3.39 -16.31
C THR A 494 32.50 -4.39 -15.20
N LEU A 495 32.24 -5.64 -15.54
CA LEU A 495 31.77 -6.67 -14.59
C LEU A 495 32.88 -7.20 -13.67
N GLU A 496 34.15 -7.14 -14.07
CA GLU A 496 35.29 -7.57 -13.25
C GLU A 496 35.66 -6.54 -12.17
N VAL A 497 35.05 -5.34 -12.18
CA VAL A 497 35.26 -4.31 -11.13
C VAL A 497 34.76 -4.79 -9.77
N PHE A 498 33.66 -5.53 -9.74
CA PHE A 498 33.16 -6.25 -8.57
C PHE A 498 32.27 -7.39 -9.02
N HIS A 499 32.30 -8.55 -8.34
CA HIS A 499 31.48 -9.71 -8.71
C HIS A 499 30.18 -9.82 -7.90
N THR A 500 30.18 -9.27 -6.69
CA THR A 500 29.03 -9.23 -5.79
C THR A 500 28.65 -7.81 -5.44
N SER A 501 27.34 -7.57 -5.32
CA SER A 501 26.83 -6.30 -4.83
C SER A 501 25.44 -6.47 -4.21
N VAL A 502 24.86 -5.34 -3.80
CA VAL A 502 23.48 -5.28 -3.33
C VAL A 502 22.62 -4.51 -4.31
N PHE A 503 21.47 -5.07 -4.66
CA PHE A 503 20.60 -4.55 -5.71
C PHE A 503 19.23 -4.15 -5.18
N VAL A 504 18.64 -3.12 -5.76
CA VAL A 504 17.28 -2.66 -5.46
C VAL A 504 16.61 -2.12 -6.72
N ASP A 505 15.31 -2.34 -6.83
CA ASP A 505 14.50 -1.81 -7.91
C ASP A 505 14.30 -0.30 -7.76
N VAL A 506 14.48 0.44 -8.85
CA VAL A 506 14.31 1.89 -8.90
C VAL A 506 12.92 2.35 -8.42
N LYS A 507 11.88 1.54 -8.60
CA LYS A 507 10.51 1.82 -8.14
C LYS A 507 10.40 1.76 -6.61
N ASP A 508 11.14 0.88 -5.96
CA ASP A 508 11.20 0.81 -4.49
C ASP A 508 11.96 2.00 -3.92
N ILE A 509 13.10 2.36 -4.53
CA ILE A 509 13.85 3.56 -4.16
C ILE A 509 12.94 4.79 -4.28
N ALA A 510 12.25 4.93 -5.40
CA ALA A 510 11.36 6.06 -5.63
C ALA A 510 10.20 6.11 -4.64
N LEU A 511 9.63 4.95 -4.29
CA LEU A 511 8.58 4.88 -3.28
C LEU A 511 9.08 5.31 -1.91
N LEU A 512 10.31 4.92 -1.52
CA LEU A 512 10.90 5.34 -0.25
C LEU A 512 11.18 6.85 -0.20
N HIS A 513 11.56 7.48 -1.32
CA HIS A 513 11.70 8.94 -1.38
C HIS A 513 10.33 9.63 -1.20
N VAL A 514 9.29 9.10 -1.84
CA VAL A 514 7.91 9.60 -1.68
C VAL A 514 7.45 9.43 -0.23
N ALA A 515 7.63 8.25 0.36
CA ALA A 515 7.26 7.99 1.74
C ALA A 515 8.04 8.85 2.73
N ALA A 516 9.33 9.08 2.49
CA ALA A 516 10.17 9.94 3.33
C ALA A 516 9.77 11.42 3.31
N ILE A 517 9.07 11.88 2.27
CA ILE A 517 8.47 13.22 2.22
C ILE A 517 7.05 13.21 2.77
N LEU A 518 6.24 12.21 2.41
CA LEU A 518 4.81 12.25 2.65
C LEU A 518 4.41 11.71 4.03
N ASP A 519 5.20 10.84 4.65
CA ASP A 519 4.80 10.19 5.90
C ASP A 519 5.14 11.03 7.15
N PRO A 520 4.15 11.48 7.93
CA PRO A 520 4.39 12.31 9.12
C PRO A 520 5.20 11.61 10.22
N GLU A 521 5.30 10.28 10.18
CA GLU A 521 6.03 9.48 11.16
C GLU A 521 7.52 9.36 10.82
N VAL A 522 7.94 9.74 9.61
CA VAL A 522 9.34 9.63 9.17
C VAL A 522 10.06 10.94 9.42
N LYS A 523 10.89 10.97 10.45
CA LYS A 523 11.68 12.17 10.82
C LYS A 523 13.11 11.81 11.13
N ASN A 524 14.06 12.57 10.58
CA ASN A 524 15.50 12.36 10.80
C ASN A 524 15.93 10.92 10.48
N ALA A 525 15.30 10.27 9.50
CA ALA A 525 15.56 8.90 9.12
C ALA A 525 16.74 8.80 8.14
N ARG A 526 17.50 7.69 8.21
CA ARG A 526 18.48 7.28 7.20
C ARG A 526 18.08 5.89 6.69
N LEU A 527 17.15 5.88 5.74
CA LEU A 527 16.48 4.68 5.23
C LEU A 527 17.41 3.90 4.31
N GLN A 528 17.72 2.66 4.68
CA GLN A 528 18.49 1.75 3.83
C GLN A 528 17.61 1.17 2.72
N ALA A 529 18.09 1.24 1.48
CA ALA A 529 17.36 0.82 0.28
C ALA A 529 18.23 -0.09 -0.61
N TRP A 530 18.43 -1.32 -0.18
CA TRP A 530 19.17 -2.33 -0.93
C TRP A 530 18.58 -3.70 -0.60
N GLY A 531 17.95 -4.33 -1.58
CA GLY A 531 17.03 -5.44 -1.32
C GLY A 531 17.63 -6.83 -1.44
N HIS A 532 18.58 -7.00 -2.34
CA HIS A 532 19.09 -8.33 -2.70
C HIS A 532 20.61 -8.32 -2.67
N LEU A 533 21.19 -9.13 -1.78
CA LEU A 533 22.61 -9.44 -1.82
C LEU A 533 22.81 -10.49 -2.91
N ALA A 534 23.47 -10.12 -4.00
CA ALA A 534 23.56 -10.99 -5.18
C ALA A 534 24.94 -10.95 -5.81
N HIS A 535 25.29 -12.08 -6.41
CA HIS A 535 26.42 -12.25 -7.30
C HIS A 535 25.96 -12.13 -8.76
N TRP A 536 26.86 -11.80 -9.69
CA TRP A 536 26.51 -11.76 -11.11
C TRP A 536 25.89 -13.06 -11.62
N ASN A 537 26.30 -14.22 -11.10
CA ASN A 537 25.70 -15.51 -11.45
C ASN A 537 24.20 -15.58 -11.13
N ASP A 538 23.74 -14.93 -10.05
CA ASP A 538 22.31 -14.89 -9.70
C ASP A 538 21.51 -14.12 -10.76
N LEU A 539 22.05 -12.97 -11.21
CA LEU A 539 21.43 -12.17 -12.26
C LEU A 539 21.54 -12.85 -13.63
N LEU A 540 22.68 -13.52 -13.94
CA LEU A 540 22.85 -14.30 -15.18
C LEU A 540 21.87 -15.47 -15.26
N ALA A 541 21.63 -16.18 -14.14
CA ALA A 541 20.64 -17.24 -14.08
C ALA A 541 19.23 -16.72 -14.44
N ILE A 542 18.87 -15.54 -13.92
CA ILE A 542 17.61 -14.87 -14.28
C ILE A 542 17.61 -14.46 -15.75
N LEU A 543 18.68 -13.86 -16.26
CA LEU A 543 18.76 -13.43 -17.67
C LEU A 543 18.66 -14.61 -18.64
N ARG A 544 19.31 -15.74 -18.35
CA ARG A 544 19.19 -16.99 -19.13
C ARG A 544 17.75 -17.53 -19.13
N LYS A 545 17.03 -17.41 -18.01
CA LYS A 545 15.61 -17.75 -17.93
C LYS A 545 14.75 -16.80 -18.78
N LEU A 546 15.03 -15.49 -18.75
CA LEU A 546 14.27 -14.47 -19.48
C LEU A 546 14.58 -14.44 -21.00
N ARG A 547 15.78 -14.87 -21.41
CA ARG A 547 16.25 -14.93 -22.80
C ARG A 547 16.96 -16.27 -23.08
N PRO A 548 16.21 -17.39 -23.12
CA PRO A 548 16.81 -18.73 -23.27
C PRO A 548 17.49 -18.97 -24.62
N GLN A 549 17.21 -18.13 -25.62
CA GLN A 549 17.82 -18.21 -26.95
C GLN A 549 19.12 -17.39 -27.07
N ARG A 550 19.45 -16.57 -26.06
CA ARG A 550 20.65 -15.74 -26.06
C ARG A 550 21.77 -16.46 -25.31
N GLU A 551 22.96 -16.45 -25.90
CA GLU A 551 24.17 -16.87 -25.21
C GLU A 551 24.68 -15.75 -24.31
N PHE A 552 24.83 -16.04 -23.02
CA PHE A 552 25.41 -15.13 -22.03
C PHE A 552 26.79 -15.64 -21.63
N ILE A 553 27.60 -14.76 -21.02
CA ILE A 553 28.89 -15.17 -20.43
C ILE A 553 28.72 -16.35 -19.47
N ALA A 554 29.76 -17.17 -19.36
CA ALA A 554 29.80 -18.28 -18.40
C ALA A 554 29.76 -17.77 -16.95
N ASP A 555 29.33 -18.62 -16.03
CA ASP A 555 29.35 -18.31 -14.61
C ASP A 555 30.80 -18.15 -14.11
N TYR A 556 30.98 -17.22 -13.17
CA TYR A 556 32.26 -17.07 -12.47
C TYR A 556 32.41 -18.19 -11.44
N THR A 557 33.62 -18.76 -11.32
CA THR A 557 33.90 -19.98 -10.53
C THR A 557 34.19 -19.72 -9.06
N ASP A 558 34.72 -18.55 -8.72
CA ASP A 558 35.07 -18.16 -7.35
C ASP A 558 34.09 -17.08 -6.89
N TYR A 559 33.04 -17.45 -6.15
CA TYR A 559 32.12 -16.47 -5.59
C TYR A 559 31.67 -16.80 -4.16
N GLU A 560 31.76 -15.79 -3.30
CA GLU A 560 31.19 -15.79 -1.96
C GLU A 560 29.99 -14.85 -1.94
N HIS A 561 28.89 -15.29 -1.32
CA HIS A 561 27.74 -14.41 -1.11
C HIS A 561 28.06 -13.38 -0.01
N LEU A 562 27.56 -12.16 -0.20
CA LEU A 562 27.67 -11.11 0.81
C LEU A 562 26.84 -11.48 2.05
N THR A 563 27.32 -11.09 3.22
CA THR A 563 26.69 -11.39 4.52
C THR A 563 26.26 -10.14 5.30
N MET A 564 26.49 -8.95 4.74
CA MET A 564 26.06 -7.68 5.34
C MET A 564 24.56 -7.64 5.62
N SER A 565 24.15 -6.88 6.63
CA SER A 565 22.76 -6.83 7.07
C SER A 565 22.35 -5.44 7.57
N THR A 566 21.06 -5.18 7.64
CA THR A 566 20.50 -3.97 8.25
C THR A 566 19.08 -4.26 8.74
N ASP A 567 18.53 -3.33 9.51
CA ASP A 567 17.12 -3.39 9.89
C ASP A 567 16.25 -2.75 8.81
N PHE A 568 15.53 -3.58 8.07
CA PHE A 568 14.57 -3.16 7.05
C PHE A 568 13.15 -2.92 7.59
N SER A 569 12.92 -2.99 8.91
CA SER A 569 11.58 -2.85 9.49
C SER A 569 10.88 -1.56 9.06
N GLN A 570 11.57 -0.42 9.15
CA GLN A 570 11.03 0.88 8.74
C GLN A 570 10.85 0.99 7.22
N PRO A 571 11.85 0.69 6.35
CA PRO A 571 11.64 0.61 4.91
C PRO A 571 10.44 -0.26 4.52
N PHE A 572 10.33 -1.48 5.03
CA PHE A 572 9.23 -2.39 4.73
C PHE A 572 7.87 -1.90 5.21
N ALA A 573 7.80 -1.28 6.39
CA ALA A 573 6.58 -0.63 6.85
C ALA A 573 6.14 0.48 5.88
N LEU A 574 7.07 1.27 5.35
CA LEU A 574 6.79 2.33 4.38
C LEU A 574 6.40 1.78 3.00
N LEU A 575 7.12 0.77 2.50
CA LEU A 575 6.77 0.08 1.25
C LEU A 575 5.34 -0.49 1.33
N LYS A 576 4.98 -1.09 2.47
CA LYS A 576 3.64 -1.62 2.71
C LYS A 576 2.59 -0.52 2.77
N LYS A 577 2.84 0.54 3.54
CA LYS A 577 1.90 1.65 3.75
C LYS A 577 1.65 2.44 2.46
N TRP A 578 2.69 2.73 1.67
CA TRP A 578 2.63 3.64 0.53
C TRP A 578 2.57 2.95 -0.84
N GLY A 579 2.91 1.66 -0.91
CA GLY A 579 2.93 0.88 -2.15
C GLY A 579 2.19 -0.44 -2.06
N GLY A 580 1.65 -0.83 -0.91
CA GLY A 580 0.95 -2.11 -0.74
C GLY A 580 1.85 -3.34 -0.89
N GLN A 581 3.16 -3.18 -0.69
CA GLN A 581 4.17 -4.22 -0.90
C GLN A 581 4.85 -4.62 0.42
N ASP A 582 4.88 -5.92 0.72
CA ASP A 582 5.41 -6.45 2.00
C ASP A 582 6.95 -6.48 2.06
N GLY A 583 7.63 -6.25 0.94
CA GLY A 583 9.09 -6.25 0.85
C GLY A 583 9.56 -5.68 -0.48
N TRP A 584 10.85 -5.88 -0.78
CA TRP A 584 11.46 -5.45 -2.03
C TRP A 584 10.86 -6.18 -3.25
N ARG A 585 10.74 -5.47 -4.37
CA ARG A 585 10.51 -6.08 -5.68
C ARG A 585 11.62 -7.06 -6.01
N SER A 586 11.30 -8.13 -6.75
CA SER A 586 12.27 -9.17 -7.07
C SER A 586 13.31 -8.71 -8.09
N LEU A 587 14.51 -9.29 -8.04
CA LEU A 587 15.53 -9.11 -9.08
C LEU A 587 14.98 -9.44 -10.47
N GLU A 588 14.18 -10.51 -10.58
CA GLU A 588 13.59 -10.94 -11.86
C GLU A 588 12.68 -9.88 -12.46
N ALA A 589 11.84 -9.23 -11.66
CA ALA A 589 10.97 -8.15 -12.15
C ALA A 589 11.79 -6.94 -12.62
N GLY A 590 12.78 -6.51 -11.82
CA GLY A 590 13.63 -5.36 -12.17
C GLY A 590 14.51 -5.62 -13.41
N LEU A 591 15.02 -6.84 -13.56
CA LEU A 591 15.79 -7.24 -14.74
C LEU A 591 14.91 -7.33 -15.99
N ALA A 592 13.74 -7.96 -15.89
CA ALA A 592 12.78 -8.06 -17.00
C ALA A 592 12.39 -6.68 -17.51
N GLU A 593 11.97 -5.77 -16.63
CA GLU A 593 11.62 -4.40 -17.00
C GLU A 593 12.81 -3.62 -17.60
N GLY A 594 14.04 -3.96 -17.20
CA GLY A 594 15.26 -3.40 -17.78
C GLY A 594 15.45 -3.81 -19.24
N ILE A 595 15.42 -5.12 -19.52
CA ILE A 595 15.70 -5.70 -20.84
C ILE A 595 14.51 -5.65 -21.81
N ASP A 596 13.28 -5.53 -21.30
CA ASP A 596 12.06 -5.39 -22.10
C ASP A 596 11.75 -3.91 -22.42
N SER A 597 12.61 -2.98 -21.98
CA SER A 597 12.43 -1.55 -22.26
C SER A 597 12.46 -1.28 -23.76
N PRO A 598 11.57 -0.42 -24.29
CA PRO A 598 11.62 -0.01 -25.70
C PRO A 598 12.88 0.78 -26.06
N TYR A 599 13.64 1.23 -25.06
CA TYR A 599 14.91 1.92 -25.24
C TYR A 599 16.12 0.96 -25.17
N PHE A 600 15.88 -0.32 -24.88
CA PHE A 600 16.90 -1.36 -24.86
C PHE A 600 17.16 -1.82 -26.29
N ASN A 601 18.24 -1.34 -26.90
CA ASN A 601 18.67 -1.84 -28.21
C ASN A 601 19.60 -3.04 -27.98
N ASP A 602 19.24 -4.18 -28.59
CA ASP A 602 20.01 -5.42 -28.57
C ASP A 602 21.21 -5.43 -29.55
N GLU A 603 21.33 -4.39 -30.38
CA GLU A 603 22.36 -4.24 -31.43
C GLU A 603 23.75 -3.86 -30.90
#